data_AF-A0A6S7D207-F1
#
_entry.id   AF-A0A6S7D207-F1
#
_cell.length_a   1.000
_cell.length_b   1.000
_cell.length_c   1.000
_cell.angle_alpha   90.00
_cell.angle_beta   90.00
_cell.angle_gamma   90.00
#
_symmetry.space_group_name_H-M   'P 1'
#
loop_
_entity.id
_entity.type
_entity.pdbx_description
1 polymer ?
#
loop_
_entity_poly.entity_id
_entity_poly.type
_entity_poly.pdbx_seq_one_letter_code
_entity_poly.pdbx_strand_id
1 'polypeptide(L)'
;MALPPLGAEALFQSLGERGLSRVPEQWRRDTPVVANLDTDGGGISGVRLWKIMKRFFGQAADVIEVDHPALAEKLRRASPHWMRHTHATHALAHGAELTTVRDNLRHASISTTSIYLHSDDLTRAQQMAGAFATGRQVK
;
A
#
# COMPACT_ATOMS: atom_id res chain seq x y z
N MET A 1 -11.19 10.65 2.87
CA MET A 1 -9.89 10.07 2.49
C MET A 1 -9.17 11.12 1.66
N ALA A 2 -8.05 11.63 2.14
CA ALA A 2 -7.20 12.51 1.34
C ALA A 2 -6.36 11.63 0.41
N LEU A 3 -6.39 11.88 -0.90
CA LEU A 3 -5.44 11.25 -1.81
C LEU A 3 -4.07 11.93 -1.61
N PRO A 4 -2.97 11.18 -1.48
CA PRO A 4 -1.63 11.77 -1.51
C PRO A 4 -1.39 12.55 -2.81
N PRO A 5 -0.59 13.63 -2.80
CA PRO A 5 -0.38 14.47 -3.98
C PRO A 5 0.01 13.68 -5.24
N LEU A 6 0.95 12.73 -5.12
CA LEU A 6 1.37 11.87 -6.23
C LEU A 6 0.22 11.03 -6.81
N GLY A 7 -0.65 10.51 -5.94
CA GLY A 7 -1.82 9.75 -6.39
C GLY A 7 -2.84 10.64 -7.09
N ALA A 8 -3.06 11.85 -6.58
CA ALA A 8 -3.99 12.80 -7.16
C ALA A 8 -3.51 13.28 -8.53
N GLU A 9 -2.22 13.59 -8.65
CA GLU A 9 -1.59 14.01 -9.90
C GLU A 9 -1.67 12.91 -10.96
N ALA A 10 -1.30 11.67 -10.63
CA ALA A 10 -1.41 10.54 -11.55
C ALA A 10 -2.85 10.30 -12.00
N LEU A 11 -3.83 10.45 -11.09
CA LEU A 11 -5.24 10.33 -11.42
C LEU A 11 -5.69 11.44 -12.40
N PHE A 12 -5.41 12.70 -12.07
CA PHE A 12 -5.83 13.82 -12.94
C PHE A 12 -5.12 13.81 -14.29
N GLN A 13 -3.87 13.34 -14.34
CA GLN A 13 -3.18 13.09 -15.60
C GLN A 13 -3.93 12.04 -16.43
N SER A 14 -4.20 10.87 -15.84
CA SER A 14 -4.92 9.78 -16.52
C SER A 14 -6.31 10.20 -17.02
N LEU A 15 -7.02 11.04 -16.26
CA LEU A 15 -8.30 11.60 -16.69
C LEU A 15 -8.14 12.57 -17.87
N GLY A 16 -7.12 13.44 -17.83
CA GLY A 16 -6.82 14.36 -18.92
C GLY A 16 -6.43 13.66 -20.22
N GLU A 17 -5.65 12.59 -20.13
CA GLU A 17 -5.29 11.74 -21.28
C GLU A 17 -6.52 11.09 -21.94
N ARG A 18 -7.61 10.94 -21.19
CA ARG A 18 -8.91 10.42 -21.65
C ARG A 18 -9.89 11.53 -22.07
N GLY A 19 -9.45 12.78 -22.10
CA GLY A 19 -10.30 13.94 -22.41
C GLY A 19 -11.35 14.26 -21.34
N LEU A 20 -11.19 13.73 -20.13
CA LEU A 20 -12.10 13.97 -19.01
C LEU A 20 -11.66 15.21 -18.22
N SER A 21 -12.62 15.89 -17.61
CA SER A 21 -12.34 17.04 -16.73
C SER A 21 -11.44 16.61 -15.57
N ARG A 22 -10.53 17.50 -15.16
CA ARG A 22 -9.73 17.33 -13.94
C ARG A 22 -10.44 17.85 -12.69
N VAL A 23 -11.61 18.47 -12.86
CA VAL A 23 -12.42 19.06 -11.80
C VAL A 23 -13.46 18.02 -11.35
N PRO A 24 -13.35 17.46 -10.12
CA PRO A 24 -14.22 16.37 -9.66
C PRO A 24 -15.72 16.66 -9.75
N GLU A 25 -16.12 17.92 -9.57
CA GLU A 25 -17.51 18.38 -9.65
C GLU A 25 -18.12 18.22 -11.04
N GLN A 26 -17.29 18.10 -12.09
CA GLN A 26 -17.70 17.94 -13.48
C GLN A 26 -17.79 16.47 -13.91
N TRP A 27 -17.47 15.53 -13.02
CA TRP A 27 -17.46 14.11 -13.37
C TRP A 27 -18.87 13.55 -13.35
N ARG A 28 -19.25 12.82 -14.42
CA ARG A 28 -20.48 12.01 -14.40
C ARG A 28 -20.30 10.87 -13.39
N ARG A 29 -21.34 10.53 -12.62
CA ARG A 29 -21.27 9.50 -11.55
C ARG A 29 -20.84 8.12 -12.04
N ASP A 30 -21.13 7.80 -13.30
CA ASP A 30 -20.79 6.55 -13.98
C ASP A 30 -19.40 6.59 -14.65
N THR A 31 -18.69 7.72 -14.57
CA THR A 31 -17.34 7.84 -15.15
C THR A 31 -16.38 6.93 -14.39
N PRO A 32 -15.77 5.93 -15.04
CA PRO A 32 -14.77 5.11 -14.37
C PRO A 32 -13.53 5.95 -14.12
N VAL A 33 -13.22 6.16 -12.84
CA VAL A 33 -12.02 6.87 -12.37
C VAL A 33 -10.75 6.17 -12.86
N VAL A 34 -10.74 4.82 -12.82
CA VAL A 34 -9.71 3.99 -13.45
C VAL A 34 -10.35 3.20 -14.58
N ALA A 35 -10.00 3.55 -15.81
CA ALA A 35 -10.56 2.91 -17.01
C ALA A 35 -9.92 1.56 -17.30
N ASN A 36 -10.70 0.71 -17.98
CA ASN A 36 -10.15 -0.34 -18.81
C ASN A 36 -9.65 0.29 -20.12
N LEU A 37 -8.45 -0.09 -20.57
CA LEU A 37 -7.87 0.38 -21.82
C LEU A 37 -8.22 -0.52 -23.02
N ASP A 38 -8.72 -1.73 -22.78
CA ASP A 38 -9.06 -2.68 -23.83
C ASP A 38 -10.51 -2.54 -24.32
N THR A 39 -11.36 -1.83 -23.56
CA THR A 39 -12.80 -1.67 -23.87
C THR A 39 -13.24 -0.24 -23.60
N ASP A 40 -13.95 0.35 -24.55
CA ASP A 40 -14.50 1.70 -24.39
C ASP A 40 -15.54 1.79 -23.26
N GLY A 41 -15.42 2.83 -22.43
CA GLY A 41 -16.42 3.22 -21.43
C GLY A 41 -16.44 2.41 -20.12
N GLY A 42 -15.69 1.30 -20.03
CA GLY A 42 -15.66 0.44 -18.84
C GLY A 42 -14.60 0.83 -17.79
N GLY A 43 -14.90 0.55 -16.51
CA GLY A 43 -13.90 0.58 -15.44
C GLY A 43 -13.01 -0.65 -15.42
N ILE A 44 -11.80 -0.53 -14.88
CA ILE A 44 -10.93 -1.69 -14.67
C ILE A 44 -11.59 -2.68 -13.68
N SER A 45 -11.53 -3.97 -13.98
CA SER A 45 -11.96 -5.00 -13.04
C SER A 45 -10.90 -5.24 -11.95
N GLY A 46 -11.33 -5.66 -10.76
CA GLY A 46 -10.40 -6.01 -9.67
C GLY A 46 -9.40 -7.10 -10.08
N VAL A 47 -9.82 -8.07 -10.89
CA VAL A 47 -8.95 -9.13 -11.43
C VAL A 47 -7.89 -8.56 -12.37
N ARG A 48 -8.26 -7.62 -13.24
CA ARG A 48 -7.30 -6.97 -14.16
C ARG A 48 -6.31 -6.11 -13.37
N LEU A 49 -6.78 -5.34 -12.41
CA LEU A 49 -5.90 -4.56 -11.52
C LEU A 49 -4.91 -5.46 -10.78
N TRP A 50 -5.38 -6.59 -10.23
CA TRP A 50 -4.52 -7.57 -9.58
C TRP A 50 -3.43 -8.10 -10.53
N LYS A 51 -3.78 -8.44 -11.77
CA LYS A 51 -2.81 -8.91 -12.79
C LYS A 51 -1.79 -7.84 -13.15
N ILE A 52 -2.22 -6.59 -13.34
CA ILE A 52 -1.32 -5.46 -13.62
C ILE A 52 -0.32 -5.29 -12.48
N MET A 53 -0.80 -5.31 -11.24
CA MET A 53 0.04 -5.21 -10.07
C MET A 53 1.03 -6.37 -9.93
N LYS A 54 0.60 -7.61 -10.15
CA LYS A 54 1.49 -8.78 -10.15
C LYS A 54 2.59 -8.63 -11.20
N ARG A 55 2.24 -8.15 -12.39
CA ARG A 55 3.21 -7.88 -13.46
C ARG A 55 4.21 -6.81 -13.03
N PHE A 56 3.74 -5.69 -12.50
CA PHE A 56 4.61 -4.60 -12.02
C PHE A 56 5.64 -5.11 -11.00
N PHE A 57 5.21 -5.86 -9.99
CA PHE A 57 6.13 -6.40 -9.01
C PHE A 57 7.11 -7.44 -9.57
N GLY A 58 6.67 -8.26 -10.53
CA GLY A 58 7.56 -9.17 -11.26
C GLY A 58 8.65 -8.41 -12.02
N GLN A 59 8.26 -7.38 -12.77
CA GLN A 59 9.21 -6.54 -13.51
C GLN A 59 10.19 -5.83 -12.57
N ALA A 60 9.72 -5.30 -11.44
CA ALA A 60 10.58 -4.69 -10.43
C ALA A 60 11.54 -5.71 -9.81
N ALA A 61 11.09 -6.94 -9.56
CA ALA A 61 11.95 -8.02 -9.07
C ALA A 61 13.06 -8.35 -10.07
N ASP A 62 12.73 -8.43 -11.36
CA ASP A 62 13.70 -8.75 -12.40
C ASP A 62 14.76 -7.66 -12.55
N VAL A 63 14.40 -6.37 -12.37
CA VAL A 63 15.33 -5.24 -12.41
C VAL A 63 16.37 -5.31 -11.28
N ILE A 64 15.99 -5.76 -10.09
CA ILE A 64 16.86 -5.74 -8.90
C ILE A 64 17.51 -7.09 -8.58
N GLU A 65 17.19 -8.15 -9.33
CA GLU A 65 17.57 -9.54 -9.01
C GLU A 65 19.08 -9.70 -8.80
N VAL A 66 19.87 -9.06 -9.68
CA VAL A 66 21.33 -9.19 -9.68
C VAL A 66 21.94 -8.63 -8.40
N ASP A 67 21.47 -7.46 -7.96
CA ASP A 67 22.02 -6.76 -6.80
C ASP A 67 21.37 -7.20 -5.47
N HIS A 68 20.10 -7.64 -5.53
CA HIS A 68 19.26 -7.87 -4.36
C HIS A 68 18.32 -9.10 -4.51
N PRO A 69 18.85 -10.32 -4.66
CA PRO A 69 18.05 -11.52 -4.97
C PRO A 69 16.99 -11.85 -3.90
N ALA A 70 17.31 -11.65 -2.63
CA ALA A 70 16.36 -11.87 -1.54
C ALA A 70 15.18 -10.88 -1.56
N LEU A 71 15.43 -9.62 -1.95
CA LEU A 71 14.37 -8.62 -2.09
C LEU A 71 13.52 -8.88 -3.33
N ALA A 72 14.15 -9.29 -4.42
CA ALA A 72 13.47 -9.66 -5.65
C ALA A 72 12.48 -10.81 -5.41
N GLU A 73 12.88 -11.87 -4.70
CA GLU A 73 11.98 -12.96 -4.34
C GLU A 73 10.79 -12.48 -3.48
N LYS A 74 11.04 -11.53 -2.56
CA LYS A 74 9.98 -10.89 -1.77
C LYS A 74 8.98 -10.14 -2.68
N LEU A 75 9.47 -9.40 -3.68
CA LEU A 75 8.64 -8.68 -4.65
C LEU A 75 7.84 -9.65 -5.53
N ARG A 76 8.39 -10.80 -5.93
CA ARG A 76 7.62 -11.81 -6.71
C ARG A 76 6.39 -12.32 -5.98
N ARG A 77 6.43 -12.36 -4.65
CA ARG A 77 5.30 -12.76 -3.78
C ARG A 77 4.31 -11.63 -3.50
N ALA A 78 4.65 -10.39 -3.82
CA ALA A 78 3.81 -9.22 -3.59
C ALA A 78 2.42 -9.34 -4.24
N SER A 79 1.43 -8.70 -3.62
CA SER A 79 0.04 -8.66 -4.09
C SER A 79 -0.61 -7.30 -3.72
N PRO A 80 -1.81 -6.99 -4.23
CA PRO A 80 -2.55 -5.79 -3.83
C PRO A 80 -2.77 -5.68 -2.33
N HIS A 81 -3.02 -6.80 -1.65
CA HIS A 81 -3.19 -6.82 -0.21
C HIS A 81 -1.91 -6.43 0.52
N TRP A 82 -0.75 -6.79 -0.02
CA TRP A 82 0.54 -6.45 0.57
C TRP A 82 0.79 -4.94 0.58
N MET A 83 0.41 -4.21 -0.48
CA MET A 83 0.49 -2.74 -0.48
C MET A 83 -0.40 -2.11 0.60
N ARG A 84 -1.59 -2.66 0.81
CA ARG A 84 -2.49 -2.22 1.89
C ARG A 84 -1.86 -2.45 3.27
N HIS A 85 -1.20 -3.59 3.45
CA HIS A 85 -0.42 -3.87 4.66
C HIS A 85 0.73 -2.87 4.86
N THR A 86 1.54 -2.66 3.82
CA THR A 86 2.66 -1.71 3.87
C THR A 86 2.17 -0.31 4.21
N HIS A 87 1.08 0.16 3.60
CA HIS A 87 0.51 1.48 3.91
C HIS A 87 0.08 1.58 5.39
N ALA A 88 -0.60 0.55 5.90
CA ALA A 88 -1.09 0.54 7.28
C ALA A 88 0.05 0.52 8.31
N THR A 89 1.00 -0.41 8.15
CA THR A 89 2.18 -0.52 9.01
C THR A 89 3.02 0.76 8.95
N HIS A 90 3.24 1.32 7.76
CA HIS A 90 4.01 2.56 7.59
C HIS A 90 3.30 3.75 8.25
N ALA A 91 1.97 3.90 8.09
CA ALA A 91 1.24 4.98 8.73
C ALA A 91 1.34 4.92 10.26
N LEU A 92 1.19 3.72 10.85
CA LEU A 92 1.33 3.52 12.29
C LEU A 92 2.75 3.81 12.78
N ALA A 93 3.77 3.32 12.07
CA ALA A 93 5.17 3.56 12.40
C ALA A 93 5.55 5.05 12.39
N HIS A 94 4.83 5.87 11.60
CA HIS A 94 5.00 7.32 11.53
C HIS A 94 4.00 8.10 12.39
N GLY A 95 3.39 7.45 13.39
CA GLY A 95 2.60 8.12 14.44
C GLY A 95 1.15 8.41 14.06
N ALA A 96 0.61 7.81 12.98
CA ALA A 96 -0.83 7.87 12.75
C ALA A 96 -1.57 7.05 13.82
N GLU A 97 -2.68 7.60 14.31
CA GLU A 97 -3.53 6.89 15.27
C GLU A 97 -4.18 5.65 14.65
N LEU A 98 -4.33 4.58 15.46
CA LEU A 98 -4.91 3.32 15.00
C LEU A 98 -6.34 3.49 14.46
N THR A 99 -7.12 4.39 15.06
CA THR A 99 -8.47 4.75 14.61
C THR A 99 -8.45 5.42 13.24
N THR A 100 -7.49 6.32 13.00
CA THR A 100 -7.30 6.97 11.69
C THR A 100 -6.93 5.95 10.62
N VAL A 101 -6.04 5.02 10.92
CA VAL A 101 -5.66 3.95 9.98
C VAL A 101 -6.85 3.03 9.68
N ARG A 102 -7.61 2.62 10.72
CA ARG A 102 -8.84 1.84 10.56
C ARG A 102 -9.83 2.53 9.61
N ASP A 103 -10.09 3.82 9.83
CA ASP A 103 -11.07 4.58 9.05
C ASP A 103 -10.61 4.80 7.61
N ASN A 104 -9.31 5.07 7.39
CA ASN A 104 -8.73 5.17 6.05
C ASN A 104 -8.81 3.84 5.28
N LEU A 105 -8.64 2.72 5.97
CA LEU A 105 -8.80 1.38 5.39
C LEU A 105 -10.27 0.95 5.29
N ARG A 106 -11.21 1.67 5.93
CA ARG A 106 -12.63 1.30 6.04
C ARG A 106 -12.84 -0.06 6.69
N HIS A 107 -12.03 -0.39 7.70
CA HIS A 107 -12.24 -1.60 8.49
C HIS A 107 -13.43 -1.42 9.44
N ALA A 108 -14.32 -2.41 9.49
CA ALA A 108 -15.49 -2.39 10.36
C ALA A 108 -15.14 -2.50 11.86
N SER A 109 -13.93 -2.98 12.18
CA SER A 109 -13.48 -3.16 13.56
C SER A 109 -12.04 -2.70 13.74
N ILE A 110 -11.74 -2.16 14.92
CA ILE A 110 -10.38 -1.81 15.31
C ILE A 110 -9.49 -3.04 15.49
N SER A 111 -10.08 -4.17 15.89
CA SER A 111 -9.37 -5.46 16.05
C SER A 111 -8.72 -5.91 14.73
N THR A 112 -9.41 -5.74 13.60
CA THR A 112 -8.86 -6.03 12.26
C THR A 112 -7.66 -5.14 11.92
N THR A 113 -7.57 -3.94 12.50
CA THR A 113 -6.47 -3.00 12.26
C THR A 113 -5.32 -3.24 13.25
N SER A 114 -5.60 -3.74 14.45
CA SER A 114 -4.60 -4.12 15.45
C SER A 114 -3.61 -5.18 14.94
N ILE A 115 -3.94 -5.95 13.91
CA ILE A 115 -2.99 -6.88 13.26
C ILE A 115 -1.72 -6.17 12.78
N TYR A 116 -1.79 -4.87 12.44
CA TYR A 116 -0.65 -4.07 11.98
C TYR A 116 0.25 -3.57 13.11
N LEU A 117 -0.19 -3.63 14.38
CA LEU A 117 0.67 -3.31 15.52
C LEU A 117 1.71 -4.40 15.80
N HIS A 118 1.36 -5.65 15.47
CA HIS A 118 2.20 -6.82 15.76
C HIS A 118 3.39 -6.96 14.81
N SER A 119 3.39 -6.26 13.65
CA SER A 119 4.58 -6.20 12.79
C SER A 119 5.78 -5.51 13.45
N ASP A 120 5.55 -4.70 14.50
CA ASP A 120 6.60 -4.06 15.30
C ASP A 120 7.02 -4.86 16.54
N ASP A 121 6.31 -5.94 16.89
CA ASP A 121 6.60 -6.71 18.11
C ASP A 121 7.95 -7.41 18.07
N LEU A 122 8.44 -7.81 16.88
CA LEU A 122 9.79 -8.35 16.73
C LEU A 122 10.87 -7.30 17.02
N THR A 123 10.68 -6.07 16.52
CA THR A 123 11.59 -4.94 16.78
C THR A 123 11.56 -4.56 18.26
N ARG A 124 10.37 -4.51 18.86
CA ARG A 124 10.17 -4.20 20.28
C ARG A 124 10.79 -5.29 21.18
N ALA A 125 10.61 -6.57 20.84
CA ALA A 125 11.24 -7.69 21.54
C ALA A 125 12.77 -7.65 21.46
N GLN A 126 13.35 -7.30 20.31
CA GLN A 126 14.79 -7.12 20.14
C GLN A 126 15.33 -5.94 20.96
N GLN A 127 14.61 -4.81 20.98
CA GLN A 127 14.98 -3.64 21.79
C GLN A 127 14.93 -3.94 23.30
N MET A 128 13.88 -4.62 23.77
CA MET A 128 13.78 -5.03 25.17
C MET A 128 14.86 -6.05 25.54
N ALA A 129 15.12 -7.05 24.68
CA ALA A 129 16.20 -8.01 24.90
C ALA A 129 17.58 -7.31 25.03
N GLY A 130 17.85 -6.30 24.20
CA GLY A 130 19.06 -5.47 24.32
C GLY A 130 19.13 -4.65 25.61
N ALA A 131 18.01 -4.06 26.03
CA ALA A 131 17.93 -3.27 27.27
C ALA A 131 18.19 -4.11 28.53
N PHE A 132 17.70 -5.36 28.56
CA PHE A 132 17.88 -6.26 29.72
C PHE A 132 19.14 -7.13 29.65
N ALA A 133 19.82 -7.23 28.50
CA ALA A 133 21.11 -7.94 28.38
C ALA A 133 22.28 -7.17 29.03
N THR A 134 22.20 -5.84 29.10
CA THR A 134 23.26 -4.97 29.65
C THR A 134 23.34 -5.00 31.19
N GLY A 135 22.40 -5.66 31.87
CA GLY A 135 22.30 -5.68 33.34
C GLY A 135 23.07 -6.78 34.07
N ARG A 136 23.83 -7.64 33.39
CA ARG A 136 24.55 -8.77 34.00
C ARG A 136 26.03 -8.48 34.22
N GLN A 137 26.37 -7.44 34.98
CA GLN A 137 27.65 -7.40 35.69
C GLN A 137 27.42 -7.84 37.13
N VAL A 138 27.77 -9.10 37.37
CA VAL A 138 27.84 -9.74 38.68
C VAL A 138 28.99 -9.09 39.46
N LYS A 139 28.69 -8.61 40.66
CA LYS A 139 29.69 -8.34 41.70
C LYS A 139 30.09 -9.64 42.38
#